data_AF-A0A6L2KWZ9-F1
#
_entry.id   AF-A0A6L2KWZ9-F1
#
_cell.length_a   1.000
_cell.length_b   1.000
_cell.length_c   1.000
_cell.angle_alpha   90.00
_cell.angle_beta   90.00
_cell.angle_gamma   90.00
#
_symmetry.space_group_name_H-M   'P 1'
#
loop_
_entity.id
_entity.type
_entity.pdbx_description
1 polymer ?
#
loop_
_entity_poly.entity_id
_entity_poly.type
_entity_poly.pdbx_seq_one_letter_code
_entity_poly.pdbx_strand_id
1 'polypeptide(L)'
;MALGYPNPFYLKQAHKKQQSLYDGKVLLEKHDPPVVHDLEETLELAQESREKMKQLNKQIKPANYTKINHLSGVFVPQTAMSREELYFLNISKMANVSKSISIPNDDFSDDTTPIVARKFLNEEAAKFVGDFKSLANGADASLAKHKALELEIKRLLKAIVSQDIMNIVQKESVVDTSDL
;
A
#
# COMPACT_ATOMS: atom_id res chain seq x y z
N MET A 1 30.83 -8.81 -11.90
CA MET A 1 30.48 -7.73 -10.95
C MET A 1 29.47 -8.29 -9.96
N ALA A 2 29.72 -8.20 -8.66
CA ALA A 2 28.82 -8.68 -7.63
C ALA A 2 27.80 -7.57 -7.30
N LEU A 3 26.54 -7.78 -7.68
CA LEU A 3 25.41 -6.89 -7.37
C LEU A 3 24.95 -7.05 -5.90
N GLY A 4 25.90 -7.09 -4.98
CA GLY A 4 25.64 -7.22 -3.55
C GLY A 4 25.96 -5.92 -2.84
N TYR A 5 25.04 -5.45 -1.99
CA TYR A 5 25.29 -4.33 -1.08
C TYR A 5 26.63 -4.54 -0.34
N PRO A 6 27.58 -3.56 -0.38
CA PRO A 6 28.91 -3.74 0.18
C PRO A 6 28.94 -3.98 1.69
N ASN A 7 27.86 -3.63 2.39
CA ASN A 7 27.82 -3.65 3.84
C ASN A 7 26.79 -4.69 4.38
N PRO A 8 27.23 -5.93 4.68
CA PRO A 8 26.36 -6.96 5.24
C PRO A 8 26.01 -6.74 6.71
N PHE A 9 26.46 -5.64 7.34
CA PHE A 9 26.22 -5.36 8.76
C PHE A 9 24.72 -5.31 9.10
N TYR A 10 23.93 -4.58 8.32
CA TYR A 10 22.50 -4.47 8.54
C TYR A 10 21.76 -5.77 8.26
N LEU A 11 22.19 -6.53 7.25
CA LEU A 11 21.63 -7.85 6.95
C LEU A 11 21.86 -8.82 8.11
N LYS A 12 23.06 -8.83 8.69
CA LYS A 12 23.39 -9.64 9.87
C LYS A 12 22.56 -9.23 11.10
N GLN A 13 22.26 -7.94 11.27
CA GLN A 13 21.37 -7.47 12.34
C GLN A 13 19.92 -7.90 12.12
N ALA A 14 19.39 -7.73 10.90
CA ALA A 14 18.03 -8.12 10.56
C ALA A 14 17.83 -9.63 10.75
N HIS A 15 18.78 -10.44 10.29
CA HIS A 15 18.75 -11.89 10.45
C HIS A 15 18.75 -12.32 11.93
N LYS A 16 19.50 -11.62 12.81
CA LYS A 16 19.47 -11.87 14.26
C LYS A 16 18.14 -11.49 14.90
N LYS A 17 17.51 -10.40 14.44
CA LYS A 17 16.23 -9.93 14.98
C LYS A 17 15.05 -10.81 14.57
N GLN A 18 15.09 -11.39 13.36
CA GLN A 18 13.99 -12.17 12.83
C GLN A 18 14.48 -13.29 11.92
N GLN A 19 15.07 -14.33 12.53
CA GLN A 19 15.66 -15.46 11.80
C GLN A 19 14.64 -16.24 10.97
N SER A 20 13.38 -16.33 11.42
CA SER A 20 12.29 -17.02 10.71
C SER A 20 11.94 -16.40 9.35
N LEU A 21 12.16 -15.09 9.18
CA LEU A 21 11.89 -14.41 7.90
C LEU A 21 12.91 -14.80 6.81
N TYR A 22 14.11 -15.20 7.22
CA TYR A 22 15.22 -15.57 6.34
C TYR A 22 15.47 -17.08 6.28
N ASP A 23 14.75 -17.86 7.09
CA ASP A 23 14.76 -19.30 7.03
C ASP A 23 13.83 -19.78 5.91
N GLY A 24 14.42 -20.17 4.78
CA GLY A 24 13.68 -20.66 3.62
C GLY A 24 12.82 -21.90 3.89
N LYS A 25 13.05 -22.63 5.00
CA LYS A 25 12.20 -23.74 5.44
C LYS A 25 10.84 -23.25 5.94
N VAL A 26 10.79 -22.07 6.60
CA VAL A 26 9.56 -21.45 7.12
C VAL A 26 8.72 -20.88 5.99
N LEU A 27 9.34 -20.33 4.94
CA LEU A 27 8.61 -19.89 3.73
C LEU A 27 7.97 -21.05 2.96
N LEU A 28 8.46 -22.28 3.17
CA LEU A 28 7.88 -23.50 2.58
C LEU A 28 6.78 -24.11 3.46
N GLU A 29 6.61 -23.60 4.68
CA GLU A 29 5.52 -24.00 5.57
C GLU A 29 4.22 -23.56 4.91
N LYS A 30 3.38 -24.53 4.54
CA LYS A 30 2.10 -24.26 3.90
C LYS A 30 1.19 -23.62 4.93
N HIS A 31 1.15 -22.29 4.93
CA HIS A 31 0.14 -21.55 5.67
C HIS A 31 -1.23 -21.84 5.07
N ASP A 32 -2.24 -21.98 5.92
CA ASP A 32 -3.61 -21.96 5.46
C ASP A 32 -3.83 -20.65 4.69
N PRO A 33 -4.46 -20.70 3.50
CA PRO A 33 -4.78 -19.51 2.75
C PRO A 33 -5.50 -18.52 3.67
N PRO A 34 -5.09 -17.25 3.73
CA PRO A 34 -5.80 -16.27 4.52
C PRO A 34 -7.26 -16.30 4.07
N VAL A 35 -8.18 -16.43 5.02
CA VAL A 35 -9.61 -16.37 4.76
C VAL A 35 -9.91 -14.93 4.37
N VAL A 36 -9.85 -14.66 3.07
CA VAL A 36 -10.27 -13.38 2.50
C VAL A 36 -11.79 -13.45 2.38
N HIS A 37 -12.48 -12.66 3.20
CA HIS A 37 -13.92 -12.48 3.05
C HIS A 37 -14.14 -11.59 1.83
N ASP A 38 -14.32 -12.21 0.67
CA ASP A 38 -14.83 -11.54 -0.53
C ASP A 38 -16.29 -11.16 -0.27
N LEU A 39 -16.51 -10.04 0.43
CA LEU A 39 -17.82 -9.40 0.46
C LEU A 39 -18.16 -8.95 -0.96
N GLU A 40 -19.41 -9.14 -1.35
CA GLU A 40 -19.94 -8.80 -2.67
C GLU A 40 -19.64 -7.33 -3.05
N GLU A 41 -19.64 -6.43 -2.06
CA GLU A 41 -19.27 -5.02 -2.19
C GLU A 41 -17.82 -4.80 -2.66
N THR A 42 -16.87 -5.63 -2.22
CA THR A 42 -15.45 -5.53 -2.64
C THR A 42 -15.27 -5.96 -4.10
N LEU A 43 -16.03 -6.97 -4.52
CA LEU A 43 -16.00 -7.48 -5.88
C LEU A 43 -16.63 -6.50 -6.86
N GLU A 44 -17.75 -5.87 -6.47
CA GLU A 44 -18.41 -4.81 -7.22
C GLU A 44 -17.51 -3.57 -7.38
N LEU A 45 -16.85 -3.13 -6.31
CA LEU A 45 -15.92 -1.98 -6.34
C LEU A 45 -14.69 -2.26 -7.22
N ALA A 46 -14.19 -3.50 -7.21
CA ALA A 46 -13.10 -3.93 -8.09
C ALA A 46 -13.53 -3.93 -9.57
N GLN A 47 -14.76 -4.35 -9.88
CA GLN A 47 -15.31 -4.31 -11.24
C GLN A 47 -15.52 -2.88 -11.72
N GLU A 48 -16.08 -2.01 -10.88
CA GLU A 48 -16.27 -0.58 -11.18
C GLU A 48 -14.93 0.12 -11.48
N SER A 49 -13.91 -0.15 -10.68
CA SER A 49 -12.55 0.37 -10.87
C SER A 49 -11.96 -0.04 -12.23
N ARG A 50 -12.13 -1.31 -12.63
CA ARG A 50 -11.66 -1.80 -13.94
C ARG A 50 -12.37 -1.12 -15.10
N GLU A 51 -13.69 -0.92 -15.03
CA GLU A 51 -14.45 -0.23 -16.07
C GLU A 51 -14.06 1.25 -16.17
N LYS A 52 -13.85 1.93 -15.03
CA LYS A 52 -13.33 3.31 -14.99
C LYS A 52 -11.94 3.42 -15.63
N MET A 53 -11.03 2.50 -15.32
CA MET A 53 -9.71 2.42 -15.96
C MET A 53 -9.82 2.23 -17.48
N LYS A 54 -10.71 1.35 -17.93
CA LYS A 54 -10.93 1.09 -19.36
C LYS A 54 -11.48 2.31 -20.11
N GLN A 55 -12.31 3.12 -19.46
CA GLN A 55 -12.81 4.39 -20.00
C GLN A 55 -11.70 5.46 -20.08
N LEU A 56 -10.89 5.60 -19.02
CA LEU A 56 -9.76 6.55 -18.98
C LEU A 56 -8.63 6.16 -19.95
N ASN A 57 -8.39 4.87 -20.18
CA ASN A 57 -7.38 4.36 -21.11
C ASN A 57 -7.62 4.78 -22.57
N LYS A 58 -8.83 5.22 -22.95
CA LYS A 58 -9.08 5.83 -24.27
C LYS A 58 -8.40 7.19 -24.43
N GLN A 59 -8.15 7.90 -23.33
CA GLN A 59 -7.56 9.24 -23.31
C GLN A 59 -6.07 9.22 -22.98
N ILE A 60 -5.59 8.17 -22.31
CA ILE A 60 -4.18 8.00 -21.93
C ILE A 60 -3.40 7.49 -23.13
N LYS A 61 -2.59 8.36 -23.74
CA LYS A 61 -1.62 7.93 -24.75
C LYS A 61 -0.48 7.17 -24.03
N PRO A 62 -0.06 6.00 -24.53
CA PRO A 62 1.08 5.29 -23.96
C PRO A 62 2.31 6.19 -23.99
N ALA A 63 3.07 6.20 -22.89
CA ALA A 63 4.26 7.01 -22.76
C ALA A 63 5.27 6.65 -23.87
N ASN A 64 5.78 7.65 -24.57
CA ASN A 64 6.81 7.44 -25.57
C ASN A 64 8.17 7.32 -24.87
N TYR A 65 8.54 6.08 -24.54
CA TYR A 65 9.79 5.78 -23.87
C TYR A 65 11.01 6.16 -24.72
N THR A 66 10.92 6.22 -26.05
CA THR A 66 12.01 6.73 -26.90
C THR A 66 12.34 8.17 -26.52
N LYS A 67 11.34 9.05 -26.42
CA LYS A 67 11.53 10.45 -26.00
C LYS A 67 12.01 10.58 -24.55
N ILE A 68 11.43 9.79 -23.64
CA ILE A 68 11.78 9.82 -22.21
C ILE A 68 13.22 9.33 -21.99
N ASN A 69 13.64 8.30 -22.71
CA ASN A 69 15.01 7.77 -22.64
C ASN A 69 16.02 8.73 -23.27
N HIS A 70 15.65 9.44 -24.35
CA HIS A 70 16.46 10.53 -24.90
C HIS A 70 16.62 11.70 -23.93
N LEU A 71 15.59 12.00 -23.13
CA LEU A 71 15.63 13.06 -22.11
C LEU A 71 16.42 12.67 -20.87
N SER A 72 16.41 11.39 -20.49
CA SER A 72 17.02 10.95 -19.23
C SER A 72 18.52 10.72 -19.34
N GLY A 73 19.11 10.55 -20.53
CA GLY A 73 20.56 10.50 -20.82
C GLY A 73 21.38 9.39 -20.13
N VAL A 74 20.84 8.85 -19.04
CA VAL A 74 21.42 7.89 -18.08
C VAL A 74 20.76 6.53 -18.25
N PHE A 75 19.59 6.47 -18.91
CA PHE A 75 18.96 5.21 -19.24
C PHE A 75 19.64 4.63 -20.47
N VAL A 76 20.66 3.80 -20.24
CA VAL A 76 21.08 2.80 -21.22
C VAL A 76 19.97 1.75 -21.21
N PRO A 77 19.05 1.71 -22.19
CA PRO A 77 18.17 0.56 -22.28
C PRO A 77 19.08 -0.66 -22.41
N GLN A 78 18.91 -1.63 -21.52
CA GLN A 78 19.42 -2.97 -21.75
C GLN A 78 18.66 -3.52 -22.96
N THR A 79 19.12 -3.15 -24.15
CA THR A 79 18.72 -3.76 -25.42
C THR A 79 19.20 -5.21 -25.48
N ALA A 80 20.16 -5.57 -24.62
CA ALA A 80 20.49 -6.94 -24.29
C ALA A 80 19.67 -7.39 -23.08
N MET A 81 18.78 -8.35 -23.29
CA MET A 81 18.00 -9.03 -22.26
C MET A 81 18.85 -9.45 -21.05
N SER A 82 18.28 -9.31 -19.85
CA SER A 82 18.84 -9.81 -18.58
C SER A 82 19.07 -11.33 -18.61
N ARG A 83 19.85 -11.88 -17.67
CA ARG A 83 20.12 -13.33 -17.58
C ARG A 83 18.83 -14.14 -17.39
N GLU A 84 17.87 -13.56 -16.68
CA GLU A 84 16.54 -14.10 -16.41
C GLU A 84 15.66 -14.04 -17.67
N GLU A 85 15.65 -12.92 -18.41
CA GLU A 85 14.96 -12.82 -19.70
C GLU A 85 15.59 -13.74 -20.76
N LEU A 86 16.91 -13.93 -20.73
CA LEU A 86 17.63 -14.93 -21.53
C LEU A 86 17.18 -16.35 -21.19
N TYR A 87 16.93 -16.66 -19.91
CA TYR A 87 16.42 -17.96 -19.51
C TYR A 87 15.03 -18.22 -20.12
N PHE A 88 14.13 -17.24 -20.06
CA PHE A 88 12.79 -17.34 -20.65
C PHE A 88 12.80 -17.31 -22.19
N LEU A 89 13.70 -16.54 -22.82
CA LEU A 89 13.83 -16.50 -24.27
C LEU A 89 14.55 -17.75 -24.81
N ASN A 90 15.45 -18.40 -24.07
CA ASN A 90 16.09 -19.64 -24.52
C ASN A 90 15.10 -20.79 -24.67
N ILE A 91 14.06 -20.82 -23.82
CA ILE A 91 12.95 -21.78 -23.96
C ILE A 91 12.18 -21.54 -25.27
N SER A 92 12.10 -20.30 -25.76
CA SER A 92 11.44 -19.96 -27.03
C SER A 92 12.38 -19.91 -28.26
N LYS A 93 13.70 -19.75 -28.07
CA LYS A 93 14.73 -19.62 -29.14
C LYS A 93 15.42 -20.92 -29.57
N MET A 94 15.12 -22.06 -28.96
CA MET A 94 15.54 -23.37 -29.49
C MET A 94 14.91 -23.67 -30.88
N ALA A 95 13.98 -22.82 -31.33
CA ALA A 95 13.34 -22.88 -32.65
C ALA A 95 14.10 -22.14 -33.78
N ASN A 96 15.10 -21.30 -33.51
CA ASN A 96 15.67 -20.42 -34.55
C ASN A 96 17.08 -19.87 -34.22
N VAL A 97 18.05 -20.77 -34.39
CA VAL A 97 19.44 -20.60 -34.87
C VAL A 97 19.92 -19.18 -35.27
N SER A 98 21.07 -18.80 -34.69
CA SER A 98 22.16 -17.89 -35.13
C SER A 98 21.84 -16.38 -35.26
N LYS A 99 22.69 -15.39 -34.93
CA LYS A 99 24.16 -15.25 -34.77
C LYS A 99 24.48 -13.93 -34.01
N SER A 100 25.70 -13.78 -33.52
CA SER A 100 26.26 -12.74 -32.63
C SER A 100 26.60 -11.39 -33.29
N ILE A 101 26.42 -10.25 -32.59
CA ILE A 101 27.13 -8.98 -32.90
C ILE A 101 27.50 -8.24 -31.60
N SER A 102 28.75 -7.76 -31.55
CA SER A 102 29.45 -7.02 -30.49
C SER A 102 29.14 -5.51 -30.49
N ILE A 103 29.26 -4.84 -29.33
CA ILE A 103 29.13 -3.38 -29.18
C ILE A 103 30.43 -2.79 -28.57
N PRO A 104 30.96 -1.65 -29.06
CA PRO A 104 31.98 -0.87 -28.39
C PRO A 104 31.38 0.24 -27.50
N ASN A 105 32.05 0.55 -26.39
CA ASN A 105 31.63 1.56 -25.40
C ASN A 105 32.16 2.95 -25.77
N ASP A 106 31.41 4.01 -25.42
CA ASP A 106 31.98 5.34 -25.16
C ASP A 106 31.18 6.11 -24.09
N ASP A 107 31.96 6.77 -23.22
CA ASP A 107 31.62 7.57 -22.03
C ASP A 107 31.04 8.95 -22.36
N PHE A 108 30.05 9.46 -21.61
CA PHE A 108 29.76 10.91 -21.42
C PHE A 108 28.90 11.08 -20.14
N SER A 109 29.33 11.72 -19.03
CA SER A 109 29.67 13.12 -18.70
C SER A 109 28.46 14.04 -18.40
N ASP A 110 28.47 14.63 -17.18
CA ASP A 110 27.46 15.44 -16.46
C ASP A 110 27.08 16.80 -17.11
N ASP A 111 25.85 17.31 -16.86
CA ASP A 111 25.61 18.77 -16.69
C ASP A 111 24.29 19.24 -15.99
N THR A 112 24.46 20.03 -14.90
CA THR A 112 23.83 21.33 -14.52
C THR A 112 22.30 21.61 -14.43
N THR A 113 21.40 20.62 -14.56
CA THR A 113 19.93 20.86 -14.44
C THR A 113 19.26 21.02 -13.02
N PRO A 114 19.89 20.79 -11.84
CA PRO A 114 19.12 20.53 -10.61
C PRO A 114 18.60 21.74 -9.79
N ILE A 115 18.92 22.99 -10.11
CA ILE A 115 18.68 24.12 -9.18
C ILE A 115 17.21 24.59 -9.15
N VAL A 116 16.55 24.67 -10.31
CA VAL A 116 15.13 25.11 -10.39
C VAL A 116 14.20 24.03 -9.82
N ALA A 117 14.48 22.76 -10.09
CA ALA A 117 13.72 21.63 -9.56
C ALA A 117 13.77 21.56 -8.02
N ARG A 118 14.94 21.83 -7.41
CA ARG A 118 15.08 21.83 -5.94
C ARG A 118 14.23 22.91 -5.27
N LYS A 119 14.11 24.10 -5.86
CA LYS A 119 13.30 25.19 -5.27
C LYS A 119 11.81 24.83 -5.24
N PHE A 120 11.29 24.25 -6.32
CA PHE A 120 9.90 23.81 -6.41
C PHE A 120 9.57 22.69 -5.41
N LEU A 121 10.45 21.70 -5.29
CA LEU A 121 10.27 20.59 -4.34
C LEU A 121 10.21 21.06 -2.88
N ASN A 122 11.00 22.08 -2.51
CA ASN A 122 11.00 22.60 -1.14
C ASN A 122 9.70 23.35 -0.78
N GLU A 123 9.11 24.06 -1.74
CA GLU A 123 7.85 24.78 -1.56
C GLU A 123 6.67 23.81 -1.39
N GLU A 124 6.59 22.79 -2.25
CA GLU A 124 5.59 21.71 -2.13
C GLU A 124 5.75 20.90 -0.84
N ALA A 125 6.99 20.61 -0.42
CA ALA A 125 7.26 19.92 0.83
C ALA A 125 6.78 20.73 2.06
N ALA A 126 6.97 22.05 2.06
CA ALA A 126 6.51 22.90 3.15
C ALA A 126 4.98 22.93 3.25
N LYS A 127 4.29 23.02 2.11
CA LYS A 127 2.82 22.96 2.05
C LYS A 127 2.28 21.61 2.54
N PHE A 128 2.88 20.52 2.08
CA PHE A 128 2.53 19.16 2.51
C PHE A 128 2.66 18.98 4.02
N VAL A 129 3.78 19.44 4.62
CA VAL A 129 3.97 19.38 6.07
C VAL A 129 2.88 20.16 6.82
N GLY A 130 2.46 21.31 6.30
CA GLY A 130 1.35 22.10 6.84
C GLY A 130 0.01 21.36 6.81
N ASP A 131 -0.34 20.79 5.64
CA ASP A 131 -1.58 20.05 5.43
C ASP A 131 -1.67 18.83 6.37
N PHE A 132 -0.59 18.06 6.50
CA PHE A 132 -0.53 16.91 7.42
C PHE A 132 -0.72 17.30 8.88
N LYS A 133 -0.14 18.43 9.30
CA LYS A 133 -0.32 18.92 10.67
C LYS A 133 -1.77 19.30 10.95
N SER A 134 -2.44 19.94 9.98
CA SER A 134 -3.87 20.27 10.10
C SER A 134 -4.76 19.02 10.14
N LEU A 135 -4.44 18.01 9.31
CA LEU A 135 -5.16 16.73 9.28
C LEU A 135 -5.01 15.98 10.60
N ALA A 136 -3.81 15.93 11.16
CA ALA A 136 -3.55 15.30 12.46
C ALA A 136 -4.39 15.94 13.57
N ASN A 137 -4.41 17.28 13.64
CA ASN A 137 -5.23 18.01 14.61
C ASN A 137 -6.73 17.74 14.42
N GLY A 138 -7.19 17.65 13.18
CA GLY A 138 -8.59 17.30 12.86
C GLY A 138 -8.95 15.88 13.31
N ALA A 139 -8.06 14.92 13.12
CA ALA A 139 -8.23 13.54 13.56
C ALA A 139 -8.30 13.43 15.08
N ASP A 140 -7.42 14.11 15.81
CA ASP A 140 -7.41 14.13 17.28
C ASP A 140 -8.71 14.71 17.86
N ALA A 141 -9.21 15.81 17.28
CA ALA A 141 -10.48 16.41 17.68
C ALA A 141 -11.68 15.47 17.39
N SER A 142 -11.66 14.77 16.26
CA SER A 142 -12.68 13.78 15.91
C SER A 142 -12.67 12.59 16.88
N LEU A 143 -11.48 12.08 17.22
CA LEU A 143 -11.31 11.00 18.18
C LEU A 143 -11.86 11.36 19.56
N ALA A 144 -11.62 12.59 20.03
CA ALA A 144 -12.17 13.07 21.30
C ALA A 144 -13.70 13.11 21.29
N LYS A 145 -14.31 13.60 20.19
CA LYS A 145 -15.77 13.61 20.02
C LYS A 145 -16.36 12.20 19.99
N HIS A 146 -15.72 11.27 19.29
CA HIS A 146 -16.17 9.87 19.24
C HIS A 146 -16.17 9.23 20.64
N LYS A 147 -15.08 9.41 21.41
CA LYS A 147 -14.99 8.90 22.79
C LYS A 147 -16.06 9.50 23.71
N ALA A 148 -16.35 10.80 23.58
CA ALA A 148 -17.40 11.45 24.35
C ALA A 148 -18.79 10.89 24.02
N LEU A 149 -19.07 10.68 22.72
CA LEU A 149 -20.34 10.10 22.27
C LEU A 149 -20.51 8.66 22.77
N GLU A 150 -19.46 7.85 22.73
CA GLU A 150 -19.47 6.46 23.23
C GLU A 150 -19.81 6.40 24.73
N LEU A 151 -19.22 7.29 25.54
CA LEU A 151 -19.52 7.40 26.96
C LEU A 151 -20.98 7.79 27.21
N GLU A 152 -21.52 8.71 26.42
CA GLU A 152 -22.91 9.16 26.57
C GLU A 152 -23.90 8.05 26.19
N ILE A 153 -23.64 7.30 25.11
CA ILE A 153 -24.45 6.13 24.73
C ILE A 153 -24.44 5.09 25.86
N LYS A 154 -23.27 4.79 26.42
CA LYS A 154 -23.14 3.85 27.54
C LYS A 154 -23.92 4.32 28.78
N ARG A 155 -23.88 5.62 29.08
CA ARG A 155 -24.63 6.25 30.18
C ARG A 155 -26.13 6.12 29.96
N LEU A 156 -26.62 6.40 28.75
CA LEU A 156 -28.03 6.30 28.37
C LEU A 156 -28.54 4.87 28.45
N LEU A 157 -27.80 3.90 27.90
CA LEU A 157 -28.15 2.48 27.99
C LEU A 157 -28.29 2.02 29.44
N LYS A 158 -27.36 2.43 30.31
CA LYS A 158 -27.43 2.11 31.75
C LYS A 158 -28.67 2.72 32.40
N ALA A 159 -29.02 3.96 32.06
CA ALA A 159 -30.20 4.63 32.60
C ALA A 159 -31.51 3.95 32.16
N ILE A 160 -31.60 3.56 30.88
CA ILE A 160 -32.77 2.86 30.32
C ILE A 160 -32.98 1.51 31.02
N VAL A 161 -31.92 0.70 31.14
CA VAL A 161 -32.01 -0.59 31.84
C VAL A 161 -32.47 -0.43 33.28
N SER A 162 -31.95 0.57 34.01
CA SER A 162 -32.42 0.87 35.37
C SER A 162 -33.90 1.29 35.41
N GLN A 163 -34.35 2.08 34.43
CA GLN A 163 -35.73 2.51 34.34
C GLN A 163 -36.68 1.33 34.06
N ASP A 164 -36.29 0.42 33.18
CA ASP A 164 -37.06 -0.79 32.87
C ASP A 164 -37.19 -1.70 34.10
N ILE A 165 -36.11 -1.88 34.86
CA ILE A 165 -36.13 -2.63 36.12
C ILE A 165 -37.12 -2.00 37.12
N MET A 166 -37.07 -0.67 37.30
CA MET A 166 -38.02 0.02 38.19
C MET A 166 -39.48 -0.14 37.73
N ASN A 167 -39.74 -0.03 36.43
CA ASN A 167 -41.08 -0.18 35.87
C ASN A 167 -41.63 -1.60 36.09
N ILE A 168 -40.79 -2.64 36.01
CA ILE A 168 -41.19 -4.04 36.27
C ILE A 168 -41.54 -4.20 37.75
N VAL A 169 -40.66 -3.78 38.67
CA VAL A 169 -40.88 -3.89 40.13
C VAL A 169 -42.16 -3.17 40.56
N GLN A 170 -42.41 -1.97 40.03
CA GLN A 170 -43.63 -1.23 40.35
C GLN A 170 -44.89 -1.94 39.85
N LYS A 171 -44.88 -2.49 38.64
CA LYS A 171 -46.03 -3.23 38.09
C LYS A 171 -46.38 -4.48 38.89
N GLU A 172 -45.37 -5.21 39.36
CA GLU A 172 -45.57 -6.42 40.15
C GLU A 172 -46.17 -6.08 41.54
N SER A 173 -45.70 -5.00 42.17
CA SER A 173 -46.23 -4.56 43.48
C SER A 173 -47.68 -4.04 43.45
N VAL A 174 -48.17 -3.56 42.29
CA VAL A 174 -49.54 -3.03 42.17
C VAL A 174 -50.59 -4.16 42.09
N VAL A 175 -50.21 -5.31 41.53
CA VAL A 175 -51.12 -6.46 41.38
C VAL A 175 -51.48 -7.08 42.74
N ASP A 176 -50.59 -7.06 43.72
CA ASP A 176 -50.83 -7.65 45.05
C ASP A 176 -51.74 -6.81 45.97
N THR A 177 -52.16 -5.61 45.55
CA THR A 177 -53.01 -4.72 46.37
C THR A 177 -54.49 -4.72 45.97
N SER A 178 -54.86 -5.42 44.91
CA SER A 178 -56.24 -5.39 44.37
C SER A 178 -57.13 -6.58 44.79
N ASP A 179 -56.63 -7.49 45.62
CA ASP A 179 -57.35 -8.71 46.08
C ASP A 179 -57.69 -8.70 47.60
N LEU A 180 -57.80 -7.52 48.22
CA LEU A 180 -58.31 -7.36 49.59
C LEU A 180 -59.60 -6.53 49.66
#